data_AF-A0A925MGX1-F1
#
_entry.id   AF-A0A925MGX1-F1
#
_cell.length_a   1.000
_cell.length_b   1.000
_cell.length_c   1.000
_cell.angle_alpha   90.00
_cell.angle_beta   90.00
_cell.angle_gamma   90.00
#
_symmetry.space_group_name_H-M   'P 1'
#
loop_
_entity.id
_entity.type
_entity.pdbx_description
1 polymer ?
#
loop_
_entity_poly.entity_id
_entity_poly.type
_entity_poly.pdbx_seq_one_letter_code
_entity_poly.pdbx_strand_id
1 'polypeptide(L)'
;MNSAAPCLYECKVSHTRLSPKKHAFDYRVFMFAVDIDELPEIANRIHFLSHNRFNLFSIDNRDHISTDPAKSIRANLTDWLLAKGISVPTDARIILLTFPRVLGYSFNPVSFYYISSSSGVPFTAVAEVTNTFREMKLFPVDALGSDGKWKRLISKDFYVSPFSDPKDSFNFRLGQPDREWQVNIDNITDGIPTLLSAIHGHRRELTSSRLFLYAFKYPLLSLAIILSIHWQALLLYLRKVPYFAKSTPLEITGLPAGTAHPDFINTENQPTP
;
A
#
# COMPACT_ATOMS: atom_id res chain seq x y z
N MET A 1 -14.56 -0.23 -22.81
CA MET A 1 -14.77 1.00 -22.01
C MET A 1 -13.44 1.37 -21.40
N ASN A 2 -12.98 2.61 -21.56
CA ASN A 2 -11.62 3.01 -21.22
C ASN A 2 -11.44 3.01 -19.70
N SER A 3 -10.90 1.93 -19.14
CA SER A 3 -10.37 1.90 -17.76
C SER A 3 -9.23 2.94 -17.58
N ALA A 4 -8.73 3.48 -18.71
CA ALA A 4 -7.60 4.37 -18.88
C ALA A 4 -7.63 5.76 -18.22
N ALA A 5 -8.79 6.33 -17.91
CA ALA A 5 -8.81 7.71 -17.40
C ALA A 5 -8.39 7.76 -15.92
N PRO A 6 -7.53 8.72 -15.52
CA PRO A 6 -7.12 8.87 -14.14
C PRO A 6 -8.33 9.08 -13.25
N CYS A 7 -8.36 8.38 -12.13
CA CYS A 7 -9.52 8.37 -11.24
C CYS A 7 -9.12 8.26 -9.78
N LEU A 8 -10.13 8.39 -8.93
CA LEU A 8 -10.07 8.18 -7.49
C LEU A 8 -11.00 7.02 -7.16
N TYR A 9 -10.63 6.19 -6.20
CA TYR A 9 -11.56 5.28 -5.55
C TYR A 9 -11.94 5.84 -4.20
N GLU A 10 -13.23 6.03 -3.97
CA GLU A 10 -13.77 6.27 -2.64
C GLU A 10 -13.99 4.93 -1.95
N CYS A 11 -13.18 4.67 -0.93
CA CYS A 11 -12.99 3.34 -0.36
C CYS A 11 -13.57 3.22 1.05
N LYS A 12 -14.14 2.06 1.33
CA LYS A 12 -14.33 1.52 2.68
C LYS A 12 -13.26 0.47 2.94
N VAL A 13 -12.48 0.67 3.99
CA VAL A 13 -11.50 -0.30 4.47
C VAL A 13 -12.07 -0.97 5.72
N SER A 14 -12.05 -2.30 5.77
CA SER A 14 -12.47 -3.06 6.94
C SER A 14 -11.38 -4.01 7.38
N HIS A 15 -11.26 -4.16 8.70
CA HIS A 15 -10.41 -5.17 9.33
C HIS A 15 -11.24 -5.95 10.32
N THR A 16 -11.20 -7.27 10.21
CA THR A 16 -11.85 -8.20 11.14
C THR A 16 -10.81 -9.18 11.66
N ARG A 17 -10.34 -8.96 12.88
CA ARG A 17 -9.49 -9.90 13.59
C ARG A 17 -10.37 -11.02 14.15
N LEU A 18 -10.03 -12.26 13.82
CA LEU A 18 -10.73 -13.46 14.27
C LEU A 18 -10.08 -14.07 15.52
N SER A 19 -8.77 -13.93 15.64
CA SER A 19 -7.95 -14.50 16.72
C SER A 19 -6.87 -13.52 17.20
N PRO A 20 -6.46 -13.53 18.50
CA PRO A 20 -6.98 -14.36 19.59
C PRO A 20 -8.28 -13.83 20.20
N LYS A 21 -8.61 -12.56 19.96
CA LYS A 21 -9.89 -11.95 20.35
C LYS A 21 -10.54 -11.31 19.13
N LYS A 22 -11.84 -11.57 18.97
CA LYS A 22 -12.63 -10.97 17.90
C LYS A 22 -12.66 -9.46 18.06
N HIS A 23 -12.29 -8.76 17.00
CA HIS A 23 -12.35 -7.31 16.94
C HIS A 23 -12.49 -6.87 15.49
N ALA A 24 -13.44 -5.98 15.22
CA ALA A 24 -13.67 -5.49 13.88
C ALA A 24 -13.82 -3.97 13.89
N PHE A 25 -13.30 -3.34 12.85
CA PHE A 25 -13.49 -1.92 12.61
C PHE A 25 -13.45 -1.65 11.11
N ASP A 26 -14.10 -0.55 10.72
CA ASP A 26 -14.03 -0.04 9.36
C ASP A 26 -13.87 1.48 9.36
N TYR A 27 -13.33 2.00 8.28
CA TYR A 27 -13.10 3.43 8.08
C TYR A 27 -13.16 3.75 6.59
N ARG A 28 -13.40 5.03 6.28
CA ARG A 28 -13.49 5.53 4.91
C ARG A 28 -12.23 6.28 4.54
N VAL A 29 -11.75 6.02 3.34
CA VAL A 29 -10.58 6.65 2.74
C VAL A 29 -10.83 6.88 1.27
N PHE A 30 -9.87 7.49 0.58
CA PHE A 30 -9.83 7.43 -0.87
C PHE A 30 -8.40 7.15 -1.34
N MET A 31 -8.30 6.52 -2.50
CA MET A 31 -7.03 6.20 -3.16
C MET A 31 -7.04 6.77 -4.57
N PHE A 32 -5.87 7.22 -5.03
CA PHE A 32 -5.65 7.53 -6.44
C PHE A 32 -5.55 6.23 -7.24
N ALA A 33 -5.98 6.26 -8.50
CA ALA A 33 -5.76 5.21 -9.48
C ALA A 33 -5.33 5.88 -10.78
N VAL A 34 -4.02 5.88 -11.03
CA VAL A 34 -3.37 6.69 -12.06
C VAL A 34 -2.34 5.86 -12.80
N ASP A 35 -2.19 6.12 -14.09
CA ASP A 35 -1.04 5.61 -14.83
C ASP A 35 0.21 6.34 -14.34
N ILE A 36 1.24 5.57 -13.97
CA ILE A 36 2.48 6.14 -13.44
C ILE A 36 3.24 6.96 -14.48
N ASP A 37 3.05 6.70 -15.78
CA ASP A 37 3.72 7.47 -16.84
C ASP A 37 3.00 8.78 -17.14
N GLU A 38 1.69 8.83 -16.91
CA GLU A 38 0.86 10.03 -17.11
C GLU A 38 0.89 10.97 -15.89
N LEU A 39 1.49 10.55 -14.77
CA LEU A 39 1.54 11.30 -13.52
C LEU A 39 1.98 12.77 -13.67
N PRO A 40 3.09 13.08 -14.38
CA PRO A 40 3.52 14.47 -14.59
C PRO A 40 2.47 15.32 -15.31
N GLU A 41 1.81 14.75 -16.32
CA GLU A 41 0.80 15.45 -17.12
C GLU A 41 -0.49 15.68 -16.32
N ILE A 42 -0.93 14.66 -15.57
CA ILE A 42 -2.10 14.76 -14.67
C ILE A 42 -1.86 15.85 -13.63
N ALA A 43 -0.68 15.87 -13.00
CA ALA A 43 -0.32 16.85 -11.98
C ALA A 43 -0.26 18.29 -12.53
N ASN A 44 0.04 18.48 -13.81
CA ASN A 44 0.03 19.81 -14.44
C ASN A 44 -1.39 20.30 -14.76
N ARG A 45 -2.38 19.41 -14.87
CA ARG A 45 -3.77 19.74 -15.25
C ARG A 45 -4.73 19.87 -14.06
N ILE A 46 -4.46 19.16 -12.97
CA ILE A 46 -5.33 19.10 -11.80
C ILE A 46 -4.81 20.04 -10.72
N HIS A 47 -5.59 21.08 -10.40
CA HIS A 47 -5.29 21.97 -9.29
C HIS A 47 -5.35 21.17 -7.98
N PHE A 48 -4.48 21.49 -7.03
CA PHE A 48 -4.32 20.80 -5.74
C PHE A 48 -3.63 19.42 -5.79
N LEU A 49 -3.19 18.97 -6.97
CA LEU A 49 -2.35 17.79 -7.13
C LEU A 49 -0.95 18.19 -7.62
N SER A 50 0.09 17.56 -7.09
CA SER A 50 1.45 17.67 -7.64
C SER A 50 2.14 16.32 -7.70
N HIS A 51 3.12 16.20 -8.60
CA HIS A 51 4.05 15.08 -8.66
C HIS A 51 5.43 15.55 -8.21
N ASN A 52 6.05 14.83 -7.26
CA ASN A 52 7.38 15.11 -6.69
C ASN A 52 7.56 16.53 -6.11
N ARG A 53 6.47 17.23 -5.77
CA ARG A 53 6.48 18.58 -5.17
C ARG A 53 5.41 18.69 -4.09
N PHE A 54 5.55 19.67 -3.20
CA PHE A 54 4.53 19.97 -2.19
C PHE A 54 3.26 20.54 -2.82
N ASN A 55 2.09 20.09 -2.35
CA ASN A 55 0.77 20.63 -2.66
C ASN A 55 -0.25 20.09 -1.61
N LEU A 56 -1.53 20.43 -1.75
CA LEU A 56 -2.60 19.87 -0.92
C LEU A 56 -2.62 18.34 -0.99
N PHE A 57 -2.57 17.78 -2.20
CA PHE A 57 -2.31 16.38 -2.46
C PHE A 57 -1.06 16.23 -3.32
N SER A 58 -0.20 15.27 -3.00
CA SER A 58 0.92 14.95 -3.89
C SER A 58 1.23 13.46 -3.95
N ILE A 59 1.74 13.04 -5.10
CA ILE A 59 2.35 11.73 -5.29
C ILE A 59 3.85 11.98 -5.42
N ASP A 60 4.65 11.30 -4.62
CA ASP A 60 6.10 11.46 -4.59
C ASP A 60 6.74 10.09 -4.84
N ASN A 61 7.65 10.02 -5.81
CA ASN A 61 8.34 8.79 -6.15
C ASN A 61 9.10 8.20 -4.95
N ARG A 62 9.52 9.03 -3.99
CA ARG A 62 10.22 8.61 -2.77
C ARG A 62 9.34 7.81 -1.80
N ASP A 63 8.01 7.89 -1.92
CA ASP A 63 7.07 7.12 -1.09
C ASP A 63 6.79 5.70 -1.61
N HIS A 64 7.34 5.38 -2.78
CA HIS A 64 7.11 4.13 -3.49
C HIS A 64 8.42 3.36 -3.64
N ILE A 65 8.39 2.25 -4.38
CA ILE A 65 9.59 1.49 -4.71
C ILE A 65 10.75 2.39 -5.16
N SER A 66 11.80 2.38 -4.33
CA SER A 66 12.99 3.22 -4.49
C SER A 66 14.24 2.41 -4.18
N THR A 67 14.44 1.32 -4.92
CA THR A 67 15.71 0.58 -4.92
C THR A 67 16.87 1.47 -5.38
N ASP A 68 16.58 2.40 -6.28
CA ASP A 68 17.45 3.49 -6.69
C ASP A 68 16.65 4.81 -6.66
N PRO A 69 17.02 5.78 -5.80
CA PRO A 69 16.35 7.07 -5.70
C PRO A 69 16.41 7.93 -6.98
N ALA A 70 17.35 7.67 -7.88
CA ALA A 70 17.46 8.40 -9.14
C ALA A 70 16.48 7.89 -10.22
N LYS A 71 15.87 6.72 -10.01
CA LYS A 71 14.97 6.07 -10.96
C LYS A 71 13.51 6.46 -10.75
N SER A 72 12.73 6.36 -11.82
CA SER A 72 11.26 6.46 -11.74
C SER A 72 10.67 5.23 -11.05
N ILE A 73 9.42 5.36 -10.57
CA ILE A 73 8.65 4.24 -10.01
C ILE A 73 8.62 3.06 -11.01
N ARG A 74 8.39 3.35 -12.30
CA ARG A 74 8.38 2.34 -13.37
C ARG A 74 9.70 1.58 -13.41
N ALA A 75 10.82 2.28 -13.53
CA ALA A 75 12.12 1.66 -13.71
C ALA A 75 12.51 0.80 -12.49
N ASN A 76 12.29 1.32 -11.27
CA ASN A 76 12.51 0.54 -10.06
C ASN A 76 11.63 -0.72 -10.05
N LEU A 77 10.34 -0.60 -10.36
CA LEU A 77 9.41 -1.73 -10.35
C LEU A 77 9.77 -2.80 -11.39
N THR A 78 10.14 -2.39 -12.61
CA THR A 78 10.55 -3.31 -13.68
C THR A 78 11.85 -4.03 -13.34
N ASP A 79 12.83 -3.33 -12.75
CA ASP A 79 14.09 -3.95 -12.32
C ASP A 79 13.85 -4.97 -11.21
N TRP A 80 12.99 -4.64 -10.24
CA TRP A 80 12.62 -5.55 -9.16
C TRP A 80 11.89 -6.79 -9.68
N LEU A 81 10.97 -6.63 -10.63
CA LEU A 81 10.28 -7.76 -11.29
C LEU A 81 11.24 -8.61 -12.12
N LEU A 82 12.16 -7.99 -12.85
CA LEU A 82 13.17 -8.69 -13.64
C LEU A 82 14.09 -9.53 -12.75
N ALA A 83 14.50 -9.01 -11.59
CA ALA A 83 15.27 -9.75 -10.59
C ALA A 83 14.51 -10.97 -10.01
N LYS A 84 13.18 -11.02 -10.19
CA LYS A 84 12.32 -12.18 -9.85
C LYS A 84 12.01 -13.07 -11.07
N GLY A 85 12.63 -12.82 -12.22
CA GLY A 85 12.40 -13.56 -13.46
C GLY A 85 11.16 -13.14 -14.24
N ILE A 86 10.54 -12.01 -13.89
CA ILE A 86 9.33 -11.49 -14.56
C ILE A 86 9.74 -10.33 -15.47
N SER A 87 9.80 -10.57 -16.77
CA SER A 87 10.09 -9.53 -17.76
C SER A 87 8.80 -8.78 -18.13
N VAL A 88 8.75 -7.50 -17.78
CA VAL A 88 7.61 -6.62 -18.10
C VAL A 88 7.76 -6.09 -19.53
N PRO A 89 6.76 -6.22 -20.40
CA PRO A 89 6.79 -5.63 -21.75
C PRO A 89 7.04 -4.12 -21.70
N THR A 90 7.79 -3.60 -22.66
CA THR A 90 8.12 -2.16 -22.72
C THR A 90 6.90 -1.28 -22.96
N ASP A 91 5.89 -1.80 -23.66
CA ASP A 91 4.60 -1.15 -23.91
C ASP A 91 3.58 -1.41 -22.78
N ALA A 92 3.99 -2.04 -21.69
CA ALA A 92 3.10 -2.36 -20.59
C ALA A 92 2.67 -1.09 -19.85
N ARG A 93 1.36 -1.03 -19.61
CA ARG A 93 0.73 -0.01 -18.80
C ARG A 93 0.80 -0.40 -17.32
N ILE A 94 1.08 0.57 -16.45
CA ILE A 94 1.15 0.35 -15.01
C ILE A 94 0.24 1.34 -14.30
N ILE A 95 -0.90 0.85 -13.80
CA ILE A 95 -1.81 1.63 -12.97
C ILE A 95 -1.40 1.48 -11.50
N LEU A 96 -1.08 2.60 -10.86
CA LEU A 96 -0.80 2.70 -9.45
C LEU A 96 -2.07 3.09 -8.69
N LEU A 97 -2.48 2.22 -7.77
CA LEU A 97 -3.48 2.52 -6.75
C LEU A 97 -2.80 2.83 -5.43
N THR A 98 -2.92 4.06 -4.94
CA THR A 98 -2.16 4.50 -3.78
C THR A 98 -2.80 5.64 -2.99
N PHE A 99 -2.33 5.84 -1.76
CA PHE A 99 -2.68 6.99 -0.94
C PHE A 99 -1.79 8.18 -1.32
N PRO A 100 -2.35 9.39 -1.49
CA PRO A 100 -1.55 10.58 -1.71
C PRO A 100 -0.91 11.04 -0.40
N ARG A 101 0.16 11.82 -0.50
CA ARG A 101 0.52 12.74 0.58
C ARG A 101 -0.56 13.79 0.73
N VAL A 102 -0.84 14.20 1.96
CA VAL A 102 -1.74 15.33 2.26
C VAL A 102 -0.93 16.41 2.97
N LEU A 103 -0.85 17.61 2.38
CA LEU A 103 -0.04 18.71 2.90
C LEU A 103 1.40 18.27 3.25
N GLY A 104 2.01 17.45 2.38
CA GLY A 104 3.37 16.92 2.55
C GLY A 104 3.50 15.71 3.49
N TYR A 105 2.45 15.36 4.25
CA TYR A 105 2.47 14.18 5.11
C TYR A 105 2.05 12.92 4.36
N SER A 106 2.94 11.93 4.33
CA SER A 106 2.67 10.62 3.76
C SER A 106 2.24 9.62 4.84
N PHE A 107 1.10 8.97 4.61
CA PHE A 107 0.74 7.74 5.30
C PHE A 107 0.16 6.76 4.27
N ASN A 108 1.02 5.90 3.74
CA ASN A 108 0.67 4.97 2.68
C ASN A 108 0.91 3.53 3.14
N PRO A 109 -0.10 2.87 3.76
CA PRO A 109 0.07 1.52 4.31
C PRO A 109 0.14 0.45 3.21
N VAL A 110 -0.45 0.73 2.04
CA VAL A 110 -0.44 -0.18 0.91
C VAL A 110 -0.65 0.55 -0.42
N SER A 111 0.18 0.22 -1.41
CA SER A 111 -0.06 0.54 -2.82
C SER A 111 -0.26 -0.74 -3.64
N PHE A 112 -0.95 -0.62 -4.77
CA PHE A 112 -1.10 -1.72 -5.72
C PHE A 112 -0.69 -1.27 -7.11
N TYR A 113 0.18 -2.04 -7.76
CA TYR A 113 0.55 -1.86 -9.15
C TYR A 113 -0.19 -2.91 -9.98
N TYR A 114 -1.02 -2.47 -10.93
CA TYR A 114 -1.67 -3.34 -11.90
C TYR A 114 -1.00 -3.16 -13.25
N ILE A 115 -0.40 -4.23 -13.75
CA ILE A 115 0.37 -4.24 -14.99
C ILE A 115 -0.46 -4.96 -16.05
N SER A 116 -0.64 -4.31 -17.20
CA SER A 116 -1.32 -4.86 -18.37
C SER A 116 -0.56 -4.53 -19.64
N SER A 117 -0.80 -5.28 -20.72
CA SER A 117 -0.32 -4.89 -22.05
C SER A 117 -0.91 -3.54 -22.48
N SER A 118 -0.34 -2.95 -23.54
CA SER A 118 -0.92 -1.78 -24.23
C SER A 118 -2.36 -2.03 -24.73
N SER A 119 -2.68 -3.28 -25.08
CA SER A 119 -4.04 -3.72 -25.46
C SER A 119 -4.99 -3.95 -24.28
N GLY A 120 -4.54 -3.73 -23.04
CA GLY A 120 -5.35 -3.87 -21.83
C GLY A 120 -5.48 -5.31 -21.31
N VAL A 121 -4.69 -6.25 -21.84
CA VAL A 121 -4.66 -7.63 -21.36
C VAL A 121 -3.93 -7.66 -20.00
N PRO A 122 -4.57 -8.15 -18.93
CA PRO A 122 -3.95 -8.24 -17.61
C PRO A 122 -2.66 -9.09 -17.65
N PHE A 123 -1.57 -8.59 -17.09
CA PHE A 123 -0.28 -9.28 -17.03
C PHE A 123 0.05 -9.76 -15.62
N THR A 124 0.24 -8.84 -14.67
CA THR A 124 0.51 -9.18 -13.26
C THR A 124 0.07 -8.05 -12.34
N ALA A 125 -0.04 -8.32 -11.05
CA ALA A 125 -0.24 -7.31 -10.03
C ALA A 125 0.86 -7.39 -8.96
N VAL A 126 1.17 -6.27 -8.32
CA VAL A 126 2.13 -6.20 -7.21
C VAL A 126 1.52 -5.40 -6.08
N ALA A 127 1.57 -5.94 -4.86
CA ALA A 127 1.20 -5.21 -3.65
C ALA A 127 2.47 -4.68 -2.98
N GLU A 128 2.51 -3.38 -2.72
CA GLU A 128 3.53 -2.70 -1.92
C GLU A 128 2.96 -2.48 -0.54
N VAL A 129 3.50 -3.15 0.48
CA VAL A 129 3.01 -3.06 1.85
C VAL A 129 4.07 -2.34 2.69
N THR A 130 3.65 -1.27 3.35
CA THR A 130 4.51 -0.47 4.23
C THR A 130 4.05 -0.65 5.67
N ASN A 131 5.00 -0.96 6.57
CA ASN A 131 4.69 -1.12 7.98
C ASN A 131 4.73 0.22 8.73
N THR A 132 4.31 0.19 10.00
CA THR A 132 4.33 1.37 10.89
C THR A 132 5.74 1.87 11.24
N PHE A 133 6.78 1.09 10.93
CA PHE A 133 8.19 1.46 11.05
C PHE A 133 8.77 2.02 9.74
N ARG A 134 7.92 2.25 8.72
CA ARG A 134 8.29 2.73 7.37
C ARG A 134 9.23 1.80 6.60
N GLU A 135 9.33 0.53 7.00
CA GLU A 135 9.88 -0.49 6.12
C GLU A 135 8.83 -0.82 5.06
N MET A 136 9.27 -1.11 3.84
CA MET A 136 8.41 -1.42 2.70
C MET A 136 8.83 -2.75 2.07
N LYS A 137 7.85 -3.56 1.69
CA LYS A 137 8.08 -4.82 0.99
C LYS A 137 7.08 -4.99 -0.14
N LEU A 138 7.56 -5.51 -1.26
CA LEU A 138 6.77 -5.83 -2.44
C LEU A 138 6.43 -7.32 -2.46
N PHE A 139 5.19 -7.59 -2.86
CA PHE A 139 4.61 -8.92 -2.98
C PHE A 139 4.06 -9.09 -4.40
N PRO A 140 4.62 -10.00 -5.21
CA PRO A 140 4.07 -10.27 -6.53
C PRO A 140 2.79 -11.10 -6.38
N VAL A 141 1.71 -10.67 -7.02
CA VAL A 141 0.42 -11.35 -7.06
C VAL A 141 0.12 -11.69 -8.52
N ASP A 142 0.70 -12.79 -8.96
CA ASP A 142 0.89 -13.15 -10.38
C ASP A 142 -0.11 -14.18 -10.91
N ALA A 143 -0.84 -14.90 -10.06
CA ALA A 143 -1.80 -15.91 -10.50
C ALA A 143 -3.20 -15.31 -10.72
N LEU A 144 -3.55 -15.05 -11.98
CA LEU A 144 -4.90 -14.62 -12.36
C LEU A 144 -5.87 -15.81 -12.31
N GLY A 145 -6.87 -15.74 -11.43
CA GLY A 145 -7.93 -16.74 -11.33
C GLY A 145 -8.98 -16.60 -12.43
N SER A 146 -9.78 -17.65 -12.62
CA SER A 146 -10.92 -17.65 -13.55
C SER A 146 -12.00 -16.63 -13.22
N ASP A 147 -12.03 -16.13 -11.99
CA ASP A 147 -12.89 -15.05 -11.51
C ASP A 147 -12.32 -13.65 -11.83
N GLY A 148 -11.24 -13.56 -12.61
CA GLY A 148 -10.61 -12.30 -13.01
C GLY A 148 -9.87 -11.58 -11.86
N LYS A 149 -9.58 -12.28 -10.77
CA LYS A 149 -8.83 -11.73 -9.63
C LYS A 149 -7.45 -12.34 -9.55
N TRP A 150 -6.44 -11.52 -9.29
CA TRP A 150 -5.10 -12.04 -8.96
C TRP A 150 -5.11 -12.61 -7.55
N LYS A 151 -4.55 -13.79 -7.36
CA LYS A 151 -4.53 -14.50 -6.09
C LYS A 151 -3.13 -14.95 -5.78
N ARG A 152 -2.74 -14.83 -4.51
CA ARG A 152 -1.46 -15.39 -4.07
C ARG A 152 -1.45 -15.61 -2.57
N LEU A 153 -1.05 -16.82 -2.16
CA LEU A 153 -0.64 -17.09 -0.78
C LEU A 153 0.89 -16.96 -0.71
N ILE A 154 1.40 -16.05 0.12
CA ILE A 154 2.84 -15.79 0.26
C ILE A 154 3.19 -15.70 1.74
N SER A 155 4.28 -16.34 2.14
CA SER A 155 4.90 -16.10 3.44
C SER A 155 5.25 -14.62 3.58
N LYS A 156 4.80 -14.04 4.67
CA LYS A 156 4.93 -12.61 4.91
C LYS A 156 6.38 -12.23 5.12
N ASP A 157 7.12 -12.99 5.95
CA ASP A 157 8.51 -12.75 6.34
C ASP A 157 8.79 -11.24 6.51
N PHE A 158 7.86 -10.55 7.18
CA PHE A 158 7.80 -9.10 7.24
C PHE A 158 6.99 -8.65 8.44
N TYR A 159 7.58 -7.84 9.30
CA TYR A 159 6.93 -7.38 10.52
C TYR A 159 6.01 -6.20 10.20
N VAL A 160 4.72 -6.45 9.95
CA VAL A 160 3.74 -5.38 9.67
C VAL A 160 3.01 -4.86 10.91
N SER A 161 2.98 -5.65 11.99
CA SER A 161 2.25 -5.30 13.21
C SER A 161 2.79 -6.05 14.42
N PRO A 162 2.84 -5.42 15.62
CA PRO A 162 3.18 -6.07 16.90
C PRO A 162 2.25 -7.20 17.32
N PHE A 163 1.13 -7.36 16.63
CA PHE A 163 0.07 -8.33 16.94
C PHE A 163 -0.10 -9.37 15.83
N SER A 164 0.93 -9.60 15.01
CA SER A 164 0.95 -10.62 13.96
C SER A 164 2.31 -11.29 13.91
N ASP A 165 2.36 -12.61 13.74
CA ASP A 165 3.61 -13.36 13.68
C ASP A 165 4.32 -13.06 12.34
N PRO A 166 5.63 -12.79 12.33
CA PRO A 166 6.39 -12.66 11.09
C PRO A 166 6.30 -13.87 10.16
N LYS A 167 6.06 -15.08 10.70
CA LYS A 167 5.91 -16.34 9.96
C LYS A 167 4.51 -16.54 9.35
N ASP A 168 3.58 -15.63 9.61
CA ASP A 168 2.25 -15.67 8.99
C ASP A 168 2.37 -15.58 7.46
N SER A 169 1.31 -15.98 6.76
CA SER A 169 1.20 -15.80 5.31
C SER A 169 0.11 -14.80 4.96
N PHE A 170 0.34 -14.01 3.91
CA PHE A 170 -0.69 -13.21 3.30
C PHE A 170 -1.40 -13.99 2.19
N ASN A 171 -2.73 -14.02 2.27
CA ASN A 171 -3.59 -14.49 1.19
C ASN A 171 -4.17 -13.27 0.46
N PHE A 172 -3.51 -12.87 -0.61
CA PHE A 172 -3.91 -11.77 -1.48
C PHE A 172 -5.01 -12.22 -2.45
N ARG A 173 -6.05 -11.41 -2.58
CA ARG A 173 -7.02 -11.48 -3.68
C ARG A 173 -7.27 -10.07 -4.20
N LEU A 174 -6.72 -9.75 -5.36
CA LEU A 174 -6.78 -8.42 -5.95
C LEU A 174 -7.74 -8.44 -7.14
N GLY A 175 -8.85 -7.70 -7.04
CA GLY A 175 -9.74 -7.46 -8.17
C GLY A 175 -9.16 -6.44 -9.14
N GLN A 176 -9.55 -6.55 -10.41
CA GLN A 176 -9.17 -5.57 -11.41
C GLN A 176 -9.83 -4.21 -11.13
N PRO A 177 -9.10 -3.09 -11.24
CA PRO A 177 -9.69 -1.76 -11.12
C PRO A 177 -10.64 -1.47 -12.29
N ASP A 178 -11.93 -1.29 -11.99
CA ASP A 178 -12.94 -0.83 -12.96
C ASP A 178 -13.97 0.14 -12.31
N ARG A 179 -15.27 -0.08 -12.42
CA ARG A 179 -16.29 0.78 -11.77
C ARG A 179 -16.27 0.59 -10.26
N GLU A 180 -16.11 -0.65 -9.84
CA GLU A 180 -15.87 -1.05 -8.47
C GLU A 180 -14.52 -1.74 -8.39
N TRP A 181 -13.85 -1.58 -7.27
CA TRP A 181 -12.57 -2.19 -7.01
C TRP A 181 -12.62 -2.88 -5.66
N GLN A 182 -12.10 -4.10 -5.60
CA GLN A 182 -12.09 -4.90 -4.38
C GLN A 182 -10.74 -5.57 -4.20
N VAL A 183 -10.19 -5.43 -3.00
CA VAL A 183 -8.98 -6.13 -2.58
C VAL A 183 -9.23 -6.82 -1.25
N ASN A 184 -8.73 -8.04 -1.11
CA ASN A 184 -8.63 -8.72 0.17
C ASN A 184 -7.17 -9.10 0.45
N ILE A 185 -6.74 -8.87 1.69
CA ILE A 185 -5.44 -9.26 2.21
C ILE A 185 -5.68 -9.92 3.56
N ASP A 186 -5.78 -11.24 3.56
CA ASP A 186 -6.01 -11.98 4.79
C ASP A 186 -4.68 -12.45 5.37
N ASN A 187 -4.52 -12.35 6.69
CA ASN A 187 -3.42 -12.93 7.43
C ASN A 187 -3.79 -14.36 7.82
N ILE A 188 -2.93 -15.31 7.49
CA ILE A 188 -3.10 -16.73 7.74
C ILE A 188 -1.99 -17.19 8.69
N THR A 189 -2.36 -17.78 9.82
CA THR A 189 -1.44 -18.37 10.81
C THR A 189 -1.72 -19.87 10.88
N ASP A 190 -0.72 -20.71 10.64
CA ASP A 190 -0.86 -22.17 10.62
C ASP A 190 -2.03 -22.68 9.74
N GLY A 191 -2.24 -22.02 8.59
CA GLY A 191 -3.33 -22.34 7.66
C GLY A 191 -4.71 -21.79 8.04
N ILE A 192 -4.83 -21.10 9.18
CA ILE A 192 -6.09 -20.57 9.70
C ILE A 192 -6.12 -19.03 9.53
N PRO A 193 -7.20 -18.43 8.98
CA PRO A 193 -7.34 -16.98 8.92
C PRO A 193 -7.41 -16.34 10.31
N THR A 194 -6.51 -15.40 10.59
CA THR A 194 -6.45 -14.68 11.87
C THR A 194 -6.88 -13.22 11.76
N LEU A 195 -6.67 -12.59 10.60
CA LEU A 195 -7.10 -11.23 10.29
C LEU A 195 -7.60 -11.16 8.86
N LEU A 196 -8.83 -10.70 8.67
CA LEU A 196 -9.39 -10.42 7.37
C LEU A 196 -9.29 -8.92 7.11
N SER A 197 -8.70 -8.51 5.99
CA SER A 197 -8.67 -7.11 5.57
C SER A 197 -9.28 -6.97 4.19
N ALA A 198 -10.18 -6.00 4.02
CA ALA A 198 -10.81 -5.73 2.75
C ALA A 198 -10.79 -4.24 2.44
N ILE A 199 -10.56 -3.92 1.16
CA ILE A 199 -10.75 -2.59 0.59
C ILE A 199 -11.82 -2.75 -0.47
N HIS A 200 -12.88 -1.94 -0.38
CA HIS A 200 -13.90 -1.84 -1.41
C HIS A 200 -14.03 -0.38 -1.83
N GLY A 201 -13.83 -0.09 -3.11
CA GLY A 201 -13.81 1.25 -3.64
C GLY A 201 -14.76 1.44 -4.81
N HIS A 202 -15.40 2.61 -4.88
CA HIS A 202 -16.17 3.03 -6.05
C HIS A 202 -15.41 4.09 -6.84
N ARG A 203 -15.33 3.92 -8.16
CA ARG A 203 -14.63 4.84 -9.05
C ARG A 203 -15.31 6.20 -9.08
N ARG A 204 -14.50 7.25 -8.99
CA ARG A 204 -14.84 8.66 -9.11
C ARG A 204 -13.82 9.32 -10.03
N GLU A 205 -14.25 10.24 -10.87
CA GLU A 205 -13.32 10.92 -11.77
C GLU A 205 -12.29 11.75 -10.97
N LEU A 206 -11.08 11.89 -11.50
CA LEU A 206 -10.09 12.78 -10.90
C LEU A 206 -10.30 14.21 -11.43
N THR A 207 -10.83 15.11 -10.59
CA THR A 207 -11.02 16.53 -10.94
C THR A 207 -10.57 17.43 -9.80
N SER A 208 -10.15 18.66 -10.14
CA SER A 208 -9.74 19.68 -9.15
C SER A 208 -10.84 19.96 -8.11
N SER A 209 -12.09 20.06 -8.55
CA SER A 209 -13.24 20.30 -7.68
C SER A 209 -13.48 19.15 -6.69
N ARG A 210 -13.28 17.91 -7.14
CA ARG A 210 -13.43 16.73 -6.29
C ARG A 210 -12.29 16.60 -5.29
N LEU A 211 -11.05 16.91 -5.69
CA LEU A 211 -9.93 16.96 -4.75
C LEU A 211 -10.14 18.02 -3.68
N PHE A 212 -10.58 19.22 -4.07
CA PHE A 212 -10.94 20.25 -3.10
C PHE A 212 -12.02 19.75 -2.12
N LEU A 213 -13.10 19.15 -2.62
CA LEU A 213 -14.13 18.54 -1.75
C LEU A 213 -13.54 17.47 -0.83
N TYR A 214 -12.65 16.62 -1.34
CA TYR A 214 -12.04 15.53 -0.57
C TYR A 214 -11.09 16.04 0.50
N ALA A 215 -10.47 17.20 0.31
CA ALA A 215 -9.71 17.86 1.36
C ALA A 215 -10.56 18.29 2.55
N PHE A 216 -11.87 18.50 2.39
CA PHE A 216 -12.77 18.79 3.52
C PHE A 216 -13.55 17.57 4.01
N LYS A 217 -13.85 16.62 3.10
CA LYS A 217 -14.54 15.37 3.45
C LYS A 217 -13.63 14.41 4.19
N TYR A 218 -12.34 14.45 3.88
CA TYR A 218 -11.28 13.65 4.50
C TYR A 218 -10.15 14.57 5.01
N PRO A 219 -10.47 15.57 5.86
CA PRO A 219 -9.57 16.69 6.19
C PRO A 219 -8.35 16.26 7.00
N LEU A 220 -8.36 15.02 7.47
CA LEU A 220 -7.34 14.40 8.24
C LEU A 220 -7.14 12.99 7.72
N LEU A 221 -7.09 12.72 6.41
CA LEU A 221 -6.89 11.34 5.92
C LEU A 221 -5.68 10.68 6.61
N SER A 222 -4.52 11.35 6.62
CA SER A 222 -3.32 10.88 7.30
C SER A 222 -3.48 10.83 8.82
N LEU A 223 -4.00 11.89 9.47
CA LEU A 223 -4.14 11.92 10.92
C LEU A 223 -5.24 10.97 11.43
N ALA A 224 -6.34 10.79 10.70
CA ALA A 224 -7.42 9.86 11.02
C ALA A 224 -6.97 8.42 10.85
N ILE A 225 -6.16 8.11 9.83
CA ILE A 225 -5.56 6.78 9.72
C ILE A 225 -4.54 6.56 10.85
N ILE A 226 -3.64 7.52 11.11
CA ILE A 226 -2.67 7.44 12.22
C ILE A 226 -3.39 7.29 13.56
N LEU A 227 -4.35 8.16 13.88
CA LEU A 227 -5.15 8.10 15.11
C LEU A 227 -5.92 6.78 15.18
N SER A 228 -6.50 6.30 14.09
CA SER A 228 -7.18 5.01 14.08
C SER A 228 -6.20 3.89 14.37
N ILE A 229 -5.03 3.85 13.75
CA ILE A 229 -4.03 2.81 14.00
C ILE A 229 -3.51 2.86 15.45
N HIS A 230 -3.21 4.05 15.96
CA HIS A 230 -2.74 4.22 17.34
C HIS A 230 -3.84 3.92 18.36
N TRP A 231 -5.08 4.34 18.09
CA TRP A 231 -6.25 4.03 18.91
C TRP A 231 -6.54 2.55 18.95
N GLN A 232 -6.45 1.87 17.80
CA GLN A 232 -6.60 0.42 17.73
C GLN A 232 -5.44 -0.31 18.44
N ALA A 233 -4.20 0.15 18.27
CA ALA A 233 -3.05 -0.40 18.99
C ALA A 233 -3.21 -0.23 20.51
N LEU A 234 -3.68 0.94 20.97
CA LEU A 234 -3.97 1.21 22.38
C LEU A 234 -5.11 0.32 22.90
N LEU A 235 -6.20 0.16 22.15
CA LEU A 235 -7.29 -0.75 22.52
C LEU A 235 -6.83 -2.21 22.61
N LEU A 236 -5.96 -2.67 21.72
CA LEU A 236 -5.38 -4.01 21.76
C LEU A 236 -4.44 -4.19 22.96
N TYR A 237 -3.63 -3.17 23.25
CA TYR A 237 -2.79 -3.12 24.45
C TYR A 237 -3.63 -3.18 25.73
N LEU A 238 -4.67 -2.35 25.85
CA LEU A 238 -5.60 -2.37 26.98
C LEU A 238 -6.36 -3.71 27.11
N ARG A 239 -6.57 -4.43 25.99
CA ARG A 239 -7.19 -5.76 25.96
C ARG A 239 -6.21 -6.92 26.21
N LYS A 240 -4.95 -6.63 26.56
CA LYS A 240 -3.88 -7.59 26.84
C LYS A 240 -3.64 -8.60 25.70
N VAL A 241 -3.73 -8.15 24.44
CA VAL A 241 -3.32 -8.98 23.30
C VAL A 241 -1.79 -9.18 23.38
N PRO A 242 -1.27 -10.41 23.17
CA PRO A 242 0.16 -10.66 23.23
C PRO A 242 0.93 -9.69 22.34
N TYR A 243 1.88 -8.98 22.94
CA TYR A 243 2.77 -8.05 22.26
C TYR A 243 4.03 -8.81 21.85
N PHE A 244 4.30 -8.89 20.55
CA PHE A 244 5.57 -9.39 20.06
C PHE A 244 6.52 -8.20 19.90
N ALA A 245 7.51 -8.10 20.80
CA ALA A 245 8.57 -7.10 20.65
C ALA A 245 9.35 -7.38 19.36
N LYS A 246 9.76 -6.33 18.65
CA LYS A 246 10.74 -6.48 17.55
C LYS A 246 12.01 -7.04 18.18
N SER A 247 12.29 -8.32 18.00
CA SER A 247 13.62 -8.85 18.29
C SER A 247 14.60 -8.13 17.38
N THR A 248 15.72 -7.67 17.96
CA THR A 248 16.90 -7.15 17.25
C THR A 248 17.11 -7.94 15.97
N PRO A 249 17.43 -7.29 14.83
CA PRO A 249 17.57 -7.99 13.56
C PRO A 249 18.41 -9.25 13.76
N LEU A 250 17.83 -10.41 13.46
CA LEU A 250 18.66 -11.57 13.21
C LEU A 250 19.58 -11.14 12.08
N GLU A 251 20.89 -11.10 12.33
CA GLU A 251 21.90 -11.15 11.28
C GLU A 251 21.65 -12.45 10.52
N ILE A 252 20.74 -12.39 9.55
CA ILE A 252 20.66 -13.38 8.49
C ILE A 252 21.78 -12.98 7.55
N THR A 253 22.94 -13.58 7.78
CA THR A 253 24.09 -13.56 6.89
C THR A 253 23.61 -13.87 5.47
N GLY A 254 23.63 -12.87 4.58
CA GLY A 254 23.56 -13.09 3.13
C GLY A 254 22.47 -12.39 2.30
N LEU A 255 21.68 -11.43 2.83
CA LEU A 255 20.73 -10.66 2.00
C LEU A 255 20.91 -9.14 2.22
N PRO A 256 20.85 -8.32 1.15
CA PRO A 256 21.08 -6.87 1.27
C PRO A 256 19.97 -6.25 2.12
N ALA A 257 20.39 -5.44 3.10
CA ALA A 257 19.54 -4.74 4.03
C ALA A 257 18.48 -3.90 3.29
N GLY A 258 17.23 -3.99 3.75
CA GLY A 258 16.18 -3.09 3.30
C GLY A 258 16.61 -1.64 3.49
N THR A 259 16.43 -0.82 2.46
CA THR A 259 16.83 0.58 2.44
C THR A 259 16.03 1.36 3.48
N ALA A 260 16.66 1.68 4.61
CA ALA A 260 16.16 2.67 5.55
C ALA A 260 16.28 4.06 4.90
N HIS A 261 15.19 4.83 4.91
CA HIS A 261 15.17 6.19 4.37
C HIS A 261 15.96 7.11 5.32
N PRO A 262 17.00 7.84 4.85
CA PRO A 262 17.76 8.75 5.68
C PRO A 262 16.95 10.05 5.78
N ASP A 263 16.50 10.34 6.99
CA ASP A 263 16.17 11.66 7.53
C ASP A 263 15.34 11.36 8.77
N PHE A 264 16.00 11.29 9.93
CA PHE A 264 15.51 11.54 11.29
C PHE A 264 16.48 10.86 12.26
N ILE A 265 17.42 11.66 12.77
CA ILE A 265 18.20 11.36 13.97
C ILE A 265 17.18 11.22 15.12
N ASN A 266 16.99 10.01 15.63
CA ASN A 266 16.25 9.81 16.87
C ASN A 266 17.26 9.90 18.02
N THR A 267 17.34 11.09 18.61
CA THR A 267 17.81 11.30 19.98
C THR A 267 16.80 10.71 20.97
N GLU A 268 17.33 10.12 22.05
CA GLU A 268 16.60 9.62 23.25
C GLU A 268 15.82 8.31 23.07
N ASN A 269 15.99 7.24 23.86
CA ASN A 269 16.41 7.09 25.24
C ASN A 269 17.21 5.78 25.43
N GLN A 270 18.42 5.87 25.98
CA GLN A 270 19.04 4.75 26.71
C GLN A 270 18.67 4.87 28.18
N PRO A 271 18.20 3.81 28.85
CA PRO A 271 18.31 3.74 30.30
C PRO A 271 19.70 3.19 30.65
N THR A 272 20.46 3.97 31.42
CA THR A 272 21.60 3.51 32.22
C THR A 272 21.24 3.65 33.71
N PRO A 273 21.93 2.93 34.59
CA PRO A 273 22.10 1.49 34.69
C PRO A 273 21.06 0.83 35.63
#